data_AF-A0A8J3SFD6-F1
#
_entry.id   AF-A0A8J3SFD6-F1
#
_cell.length_a   1.000
_cell.length_b   1.000
_cell.length_c   1.000
_cell.angle_alpha   90.00
_cell.angle_beta   90.00
_cell.angle_gamma   90.00
#
_symmetry.space_group_name_H-M   'P 1'
#
loop_
_entity.id
_entity.type
_entity.pdbx_description
1 polymer ?
#
loop_
_entity_poly.entity_id
_entity_poly.type
_entity_poly.pdbx_seq_one_letter_code
_entity_poly.pdbx_strand_id
1 'polypeptide(L)'
;MPFVAEQLGVAPEEFAEYGQRQQRVYEHAWEIRELLRYRDFAEGEDGLRRFVAARVWSTTRPPRRDKPRLGYRLRLRQTEDMTEVRPAPNADAARWLLRTDVDWWDLVRYGPPGFDAYVRIAFAHGVQDVDPQGEDRAVRVALAALATCTATPSSGYAAIWEGWGGHPPAPEAPRVDIPHREMLLFTGPVDVLSDAPALAWYGSALGYQDPHLVWPEDQAWCLACEVDEEIEFTVGCSVDASQALSKALPGAVRRVHYGEPAPMYLDPA
;
A
#
# COMPACT_ATOMS: atom_id res chain seq x y z
N MET A 1 28.24 18.11 -9.09
CA MET A 1 29.12 18.58 -7.99
C MET A 1 28.75 19.97 -7.49
N PRO A 2 28.62 21.04 -8.32
CA PRO A 2 28.31 22.38 -7.80
C PRO A 2 26.91 22.47 -7.17
N PHE A 3 25.91 21.85 -7.80
CA PHE A 3 24.53 21.80 -7.30
C PHE A 3 24.41 21.15 -5.91
N VAL A 4 25.14 20.06 -5.67
CA VAL A 4 25.08 19.32 -4.40
C VAL A 4 25.87 20.06 -3.30
N ALA A 5 26.97 20.71 -3.66
CA ALA A 5 27.74 21.56 -2.75
C ALA A 5 26.90 22.77 -2.28
N GLU A 6 26.15 23.40 -3.18
CA GLU A 6 25.20 24.48 -2.87
C GLU A 6 24.09 24.03 -1.92
N GLN A 7 23.48 22.86 -2.17
CA GLN A 7 22.43 22.30 -1.29
C GLN A 7 22.93 21.98 0.11
N LEU A 8 24.20 21.64 0.26
CA LEU A 8 24.83 21.33 1.54
C LEU A 8 25.51 22.53 2.19
N GLY A 9 25.49 23.70 1.55
CA GLY A 9 26.15 24.92 2.04
C GLY A 9 27.67 24.82 2.14
N VAL A 10 28.29 23.93 1.36
CA VAL A 10 29.75 23.68 1.35
C VAL A 10 30.35 24.29 0.09
N ALA A 11 31.53 24.88 0.21
CA ALA A 11 32.24 25.42 -0.95
C ALA A 11 32.54 24.31 -1.98
N PRO A 12 32.37 24.52 -3.29
CA PRO A 12 32.60 23.50 -4.30
C PRO A 12 34.02 22.90 -4.27
N GLU A 13 35.02 23.67 -3.82
CA GLU A 13 36.40 23.20 -3.67
C GLU A 13 36.57 22.23 -2.48
N GLU A 14 35.75 22.38 -1.44
CA GLU A 14 35.78 21.57 -0.20
C GLU A 14 34.90 20.31 -0.31
N PHE A 15 34.04 20.24 -1.33
CA PHE A 15 33.11 19.13 -1.55
C PHE A 15 33.81 17.78 -1.75
N ALA A 16 35.02 17.77 -2.31
CA ALA A 16 35.80 16.54 -2.51
C ALA A 16 36.18 15.87 -1.18
N GLU A 17 36.39 16.66 -0.13
CA GLU A 17 36.67 16.18 1.23
C GLU A 17 35.39 15.85 2.00
N TYR A 18 34.27 16.51 1.67
CA TYR A 18 32.96 16.20 2.25
C TYR A 18 32.55 14.74 2.06
N GLY A 19 32.88 14.14 0.91
CA GLY A 19 32.64 12.72 0.63
C GLY A 19 33.53 11.76 1.42
N GLN A 20 34.61 12.25 2.03
CA GLN A 20 35.57 11.44 2.79
C GLN A 20 35.41 11.60 4.31
N ARG A 21 34.52 12.50 4.75
CA ARG A 21 34.31 12.74 6.18
C ARG A 21 33.59 11.56 6.84
N GLN A 22 33.98 11.28 8.08
CA GLN A 22 33.28 10.29 8.90
C GLN A 22 31.92 10.85 9.33
N GLN A 23 30.83 10.22 8.86
CA GLN A 23 29.47 10.69 9.09
C GLN A 23 28.98 10.36 10.51
N ARG A 24 28.01 11.14 11.01
CA ARG A 24 27.45 10.95 12.36
C ARG A 24 26.31 9.94 12.35
N VAL A 25 25.99 9.41 13.53
CA VAL A 25 24.94 8.40 13.79
C VAL A 25 23.57 8.74 13.17
N TYR A 26 23.27 9.99 12.82
CA TYR A 26 22.00 10.39 12.20
C TYR A 26 21.98 10.38 10.67
N GLU A 27 23.10 10.05 10.00
CA GLU A 27 23.20 10.00 8.54
C GLU A 27 23.12 8.55 8.02
N HIS A 28 22.02 7.86 8.33
CA HIS A 28 21.81 6.41 8.08
C HIS A 28 21.68 5.99 6.61
N ALA A 29 21.65 6.92 5.66
CA ALA A 29 21.37 6.60 4.26
C ALA A 29 22.44 5.69 3.61
N TRP A 30 23.70 5.77 4.05
CA TRP A 30 24.79 4.96 3.49
C TRP A 30 24.84 3.55 4.07
N GLU A 31 24.59 3.39 5.36
CA GLU A 31 24.48 2.08 6.02
C GLU A 31 23.33 1.28 5.43
N ILE A 32 22.19 1.93 5.17
CA ILE A 32 21.04 1.32 4.49
C ILE A 32 21.41 0.88 3.06
N ARG A 33 22.16 1.70 2.31
CA ARG A 33 22.63 1.34 0.95
C ARG A 33 23.55 0.12 0.96
N GLU A 34 24.47 0.05 1.91
CA GLU A 34 25.41 -1.06 2.01
C GLU A 34 24.73 -2.35 2.49
N LEU A 35 23.84 -2.25 3.47
CA LEU A 35 23.07 -3.37 4.03
C LEU A 35 22.13 -3.96 2.96
N LEU A 36 21.38 -3.11 2.26
CA LEU A 36 20.42 -3.52 1.23
C LEU A 36 21.07 -3.73 -0.15
N ARG A 37 22.40 -3.62 -0.24
CA ARG A 37 23.20 -3.83 -1.46
C ARG A 37 22.70 -2.99 -2.65
N TYR A 38 22.22 -1.77 -2.37
CA TYR A 38 21.82 -0.84 -3.41
C TYR A 38 23.06 -0.43 -4.22
N ARG A 39 23.00 -0.66 -5.53
CA ARG A 39 24.05 -0.25 -6.48
C ARG A 39 23.71 1.10 -7.09
N ASP A 40 24.73 1.87 -7.44
CA ASP A 40 24.50 3.09 -8.21
C ASP A 40 23.89 2.75 -9.57
N PHE A 41 22.99 3.60 -10.04
CA PHE A 41 22.22 3.35 -11.25
C PHE A 41 23.12 3.08 -12.47
N ALA A 42 24.22 3.82 -12.60
CA ALA A 42 25.21 3.64 -13.66
C ALA A 42 25.85 2.24 -13.67
N GLU A 43 26.01 1.61 -12.50
CA GLU A 43 26.56 0.26 -12.37
C GLU A 43 25.51 -0.83 -12.65
N GLY A 44 24.21 -0.50 -12.52
CA GLY A 44 23.08 -1.41 -12.74
C GLY A 44 22.44 -1.32 -14.13
N GLU A 45 22.72 -0.24 -14.86
CA GLU A 45 22.01 0.15 -16.10
C GLU A 45 22.03 -0.94 -17.18
N ASP A 46 23.19 -1.57 -17.41
CA ASP A 46 23.34 -2.64 -18.43
C ASP A 46 22.59 -3.92 -18.06
N GLY A 47 22.44 -4.20 -16.77
CA GLY A 47 21.64 -5.32 -16.27
C GLY A 47 20.15 -5.06 -16.47
N LEU A 48 19.71 -3.84 -16.13
CA LEU A 48 18.33 -3.40 -16.29
C LEU A 48 17.92 -3.36 -17.77
N ARG A 49 18.78 -2.82 -18.65
CA ARG A 49 18.53 -2.79 -20.10
C ARG A 49 18.39 -4.20 -20.69
N ARG A 50 19.22 -5.15 -20.27
CA ARG A 50 19.08 -6.56 -20.68
C ARG A 50 17.79 -7.19 -20.18
N PHE A 51 17.42 -6.93 -18.93
CA PHE A 51 16.18 -7.43 -18.34
C PHE A 51 14.95 -6.94 -19.09
N VAL A 52 14.91 -5.63 -19.42
CA VAL A 52 13.84 -5.02 -20.20
C VAL A 52 13.84 -5.55 -21.64
N ALA A 53 14.99 -5.59 -22.32
CA ALA A 53 15.10 -6.10 -23.68
C ALA A 53 14.64 -7.56 -23.82
N ALA A 54 14.86 -8.40 -22.81
CA ALA A 54 14.40 -9.79 -22.80
C ALA A 54 12.87 -9.94 -22.67
N ARG A 55 12.16 -8.88 -22.24
CA ARG A 55 10.72 -8.89 -21.98
C ARG A 55 9.93 -7.96 -22.90
N VAL A 56 10.58 -7.19 -23.76
CA VAL A 56 9.92 -6.43 -24.82
C VAL A 56 9.58 -7.37 -25.98
N TRP A 57 8.29 -7.68 -26.15
CA TRP A 57 7.78 -8.36 -27.33
C TRP A 57 7.86 -7.42 -28.54
N SER A 58 8.69 -7.75 -29.55
CA SER A 58 8.77 -6.96 -30.77
C SER A 58 7.50 -7.16 -31.61
N THR A 59 6.58 -6.20 -31.54
CA THR A 59 5.44 -6.11 -32.45
C THR A 59 5.82 -5.26 -33.66
N THR A 60 6.26 -5.92 -34.74
CA THR A 60 6.40 -5.27 -36.06
C THR A 60 5.91 -6.18 -37.21
N ARG A 61 4.58 -6.36 -37.31
CA ARG A 61 3.69 -6.67 -38.48
C ARG A 61 4.03 -7.85 -39.48
N PRO A 62 3.07 -8.37 -40.30
CA PRO A 62 2.72 -9.80 -40.33
C PRO A 62 2.91 -10.50 -41.70
N PRO A 63 2.74 -11.84 -41.82
CA PRO A 63 2.32 -12.47 -43.06
C PRO A 63 0.83 -12.87 -43.03
N ARG A 64 0.15 -12.63 -44.16
CA ARG A 64 -1.25 -12.99 -44.45
C ARG A 64 -1.32 -14.34 -45.17
N ARG A 65 -2.48 -15.01 -44.98
CA ARG A 65 -3.12 -16.15 -45.70
C ARG A 65 -2.67 -17.56 -45.31
N ASP A 66 -3.53 -18.57 -45.19
CA ASP A 66 -4.99 -18.70 -45.33
C ASP A 66 -5.45 -20.07 -44.75
N LYS A 67 -6.48 -20.05 -43.86
CA LYS A 67 -7.54 -21.07 -43.59
C LYS A 67 -7.19 -22.44 -42.94
N PRO A 68 -8.18 -23.19 -42.35
CA PRO A 68 -9.60 -22.88 -42.14
C PRO A 68 -10.04 -22.89 -40.66
N ARG A 69 -11.29 -22.46 -40.48
CA ARG A 69 -12.03 -22.27 -39.23
C ARG A 69 -12.28 -23.59 -38.49
N LEU A 70 -11.92 -23.64 -37.21
CA LEU A 70 -12.69 -24.39 -36.21
C LEU A 70 -13.26 -23.37 -35.24
N GLY A 71 -14.58 -23.25 -35.24
CA GLY A 71 -15.30 -22.26 -34.46
C GLY A 71 -15.24 -22.57 -32.97
N TYR A 72 -14.44 -21.81 -32.23
CA TYR A 72 -14.77 -21.44 -30.87
C TYR A 72 -15.06 -19.94 -30.89
N ARG A 73 -16.35 -19.61 -31.02
CA ARG A 73 -16.84 -18.28 -30.70
C ARG A 73 -16.86 -18.22 -29.16
N LEU A 74 -15.69 -18.09 -28.55
CA LEU A 74 -15.57 -17.65 -27.16
C LEU A 74 -16.12 -16.22 -27.16
N ARG A 75 -17.40 -16.11 -26.80
CA ARG A 75 -17.89 -14.88 -26.21
C ARG A 75 -17.08 -14.73 -24.91
N LEU A 76 -15.97 -14.01 -24.97
CA LEU A 76 -15.43 -13.32 -23.81
C LEU A 76 -16.50 -12.29 -23.42
N ARG A 77 -17.52 -12.77 -22.70
CA ARG A 77 -18.38 -11.92 -21.89
C ARG A 77 -17.57 -11.65 -20.64
N GLN A 78 -17.15 -10.39 -20.47
CA GLN A 78 -17.01 -9.70 -19.18
C GLN A 78 -16.77 -10.63 -17.98
N THR A 79 -15.53 -11.08 -17.79
CA THR A 79 -15.05 -11.61 -16.50
C THR A 79 -13.71 -10.99 -16.10
N GLU A 80 -13.22 -9.98 -16.84
CA GLU A 80 -12.05 -9.18 -16.45
C GLU A 80 -12.40 -8.16 -15.35
N ASP A 81 -13.69 -7.83 -15.17
CA ASP A 81 -14.16 -6.78 -14.26
C ASP A 81 -14.19 -7.22 -12.77
N MET A 82 -13.82 -8.46 -12.46
CA MET A 82 -14.00 -9.07 -11.13
C MET A 82 -12.71 -9.18 -10.29
N THR A 83 -11.57 -8.70 -10.79
CA THR A 83 -10.26 -8.89 -10.12
C THR A 83 -9.35 -7.66 -10.16
N GLU A 84 -9.79 -6.56 -10.76
CA GLU A 84 -8.92 -5.42 -11.02
C GLU A 84 -9.17 -4.28 -10.04
N VAL A 85 -8.10 -3.82 -9.38
CA VAL A 85 -8.10 -2.54 -8.67
C VAL A 85 -7.97 -1.42 -9.68
N ARG A 86 -8.85 -0.42 -9.60
CA ARG A 86 -8.87 0.73 -10.50
C ARG A 86 -9.14 2.02 -9.75
N PRO A 87 -8.82 3.20 -10.30
CA PRO A 87 -9.28 4.47 -9.75
C PRO A 87 -10.80 4.47 -9.57
N ALA A 88 -11.29 5.01 -8.45
CA ALA A 88 -12.71 5.21 -8.25
C ALA A 88 -13.26 6.23 -9.29
N PRO A 89 -14.55 6.17 -9.65
CA PRO A 89 -15.12 7.12 -10.61
C PRO A 89 -15.22 8.55 -10.05
N ASN A 90 -15.34 8.69 -8.73
CA ASN A 90 -15.40 9.94 -7.98
C ASN A 90 -15.06 9.67 -6.50
N ALA A 91 -15.08 10.70 -5.66
CA ALA A 91 -14.79 10.61 -4.23
C ALA A 91 -16.03 10.36 -3.35
N ASP A 92 -17.22 10.13 -3.92
CA ASP A 92 -18.48 10.11 -3.16
C ASP A 92 -18.53 8.95 -2.15
N ALA A 93 -17.95 7.80 -2.51
CA ALA A 93 -17.85 6.63 -1.63
C ALA A 93 -16.98 6.86 -0.38
N ALA A 94 -16.17 7.93 -0.36
CA ALA A 94 -15.34 8.33 0.78
C ALA A 94 -15.96 9.48 1.60
N ARG A 95 -17.09 10.06 1.16
CA ARG A 95 -17.67 11.26 1.81
C ARG A 95 -18.01 11.03 3.28
N TRP A 96 -18.38 9.81 3.64
CA TRP A 96 -18.70 9.42 5.01
C TRP A 96 -17.47 9.44 5.96
N LEU A 97 -16.24 9.38 5.42
CA LEU A 97 -15.00 9.57 6.18
C LEU A 97 -14.75 11.03 6.57
N LEU A 98 -15.19 11.98 5.72
CA LEU A 98 -14.88 13.41 5.83
C LEU A 98 -15.77 14.13 6.85
N ARG A 99 -15.87 13.54 8.04
CA ARG A 99 -16.64 14.05 9.17
C ARG A 99 -15.89 15.16 9.88
N THR A 100 -16.53 16.32 10.03
CA THR A 100 -15.92 17.50 10.67
C THR A 100 -15.83 17.39 12.19
N ASP A 101 -16.48 16.39 12.79
CA ASP A 101 -16.50 16.16 14.24
C ASP A 101 -15.44 15.15 14.71
N VAL A 102 -14.56 14.70 13.81
CA VAL A 102 -13.51 13.72 14.07
C VAL A 102 -12.15 14.36 13.81
N ASP A 103 -11.21 14.19 14.73
CA ASP A 103 -9.83 14.63 14.50
C ASP A 103 -9.21 13.81 13.36
N TRP A 104 -8.48 14.47 12.45
CA TRP A 104 -7.91 13.80 11.28
C TRP A 104 -6.94 12.68 11.67
N TRP A 105 -6.24 12.83 12.80
CA TRP A 105 -5.29 11.84 13.30
C TRP A 105 -6.00 10.59 13.80
N ASP A 106 -7.10 10.76 14.53
CA ASP A 106 -7.93 9.64 14.95
C ASP A 106 -8.57 8.96 13.73
N LEU A 107 -9.01 9.73 12.72
CA LEU A 107 -9.60 9.18 11.51
C LEU A 107 -8.63 8.27 10.74
N VAL A 108 -7.38 8.68 10.53
CA VAL A 108 -6.41 7.88 9.76
C VAL A 108 -5.91 6.66 10.54
N ARG A 109 -5.94 6.71 11.88
CA ARG A 109 -5.52 5.58 12.75
C ARG A 109 -6.63 4.60 13.08
N TYR A 110 -7.87 5.05 13.19
CA TYR A 110 -9.02 4.25 13.65
C TYR A 110 -10.13 4.09 12.61
N GLY A 111 -10.07 4.81 11.50
CA GLY A 111 -11.23 5.00 10.64
C GLY A 111 -12.27 5.92 11.30
N PRO A 112 -13.48 6.02 10.75
CA PRO A 112 -14.53 6.85 11.32
C PRO A 112 -15.17 6.20 12.55
N PRO A 113 -15.72 7.00 13.49
CA PRO A 113 -16.46 6.50 14.65
C PRO A 113 -17.80 5.90 14.23
N GLY A 114 -18.32 4.95 15.02
CA GLY A 114 -19.69 4.43 14.89
C GLY A 114 -19.83 2.92 14.74
N PHE A 115 -18.71 2.18 14.75
CA PHE A 115 -18.74 0.71 14.75
C PHE A 115 -18.97 0.14 16.16
N ASP A 116 -19.53 -1.09 16.23
CA ASP A 116 -19.80 -1.78 17.50
C ASP A 116 -18.52 -2.13 18.27
N ALA A 117 -17.42 -2.33 17.55
CA ALA A 117 -16.11 -2.68 18.09
C ALA A 117 -14.98 -2.02 17.29
N TYR A 118 -13.91 -1.67 18.01
CA TYR A 118 -12.61 -1.36 17.42
C TYR A 118 -11.61 -2.39 17.92
N VAL A 119 -10.84 -2.96 16.99
CA VAL A 119 -9.75 -3.86 17.32
C VAL A 119 -8.45 -3.33 16.73
N ARG A 120 -7.36 -3.51 17.47
CA ARG A 120 -6.00 -3.30 16.98
C ARG A 120 -5.33 -4.64 16.75
N ILE A 121 -4.64 -4.74 15.63
CA ILE A 121 -4.08 -5.97 15.11
C ILE A 121 -2.58 -5.76 14.94
N ALA A 122 -1.78 -6.54 15.65
CA ALA A 122 -0.33 -6.49 15.53
C ALA A 122 0.13 -6.88 14.12
N PHE A 123 1.06 -6.10 13.58
CA PHE A 123 1.87 -6.58 12.48
C PHE A 123 2.68 -7.79 12.98
N ALA A 124 2.82 -8.82 12.15
CA ALA A 124 3.61 -10.00 12.49
C ALA A 124 5.10 -9.63 12.57
N HIS A 125 5.53 -9.10 13.71
CA HIS A 125 6.93 -8.80 13.99
C HIS A 125 7.51 -9.93 14.84
N GLY A 126 8.37 -10.77 14.24
CA GLY A 126 9.26 -11.62 15.04
C GLY A 126 9.37 -13.09 14.64
N VAL A 127 9.80 -13.39 13.41
CA VAL A 127 10.59 -14.60 13.18
C VAL A 127 11.82 -14.21 12.36
N GLN A 128 13.02 -14.40 12.89
CA GLN A 128 14.29 -14.19 12.18
C GLN A 128 14.55 -15.20 11.04
N ASP A 129 13.50 -15.82 10.48
CA ASP A 129 13.57 -16.80 9.40
C ASP A 129 12.36 -16.63 8.45
N VAL A 130 12.07 -15.39 8.01
CA VAL A 130 11.00 -15.18 7.02
C VAL A 130 11.51 -15.50 5.62
N ASP A 131 11.01 -16.60 5.05
CA ASP A 131 11.03 -16.90 3.62
C ASP A 131 10.52 -15.68 2.84
N PRO A 132 11.28 -15.13 1.86
CA PRO A 132 10.87 -13.96 1.06
C PRO A 132 9.57 -14.14 0.24
N GLN A 133 8.91 -15.29 0.33
CA GLN A 133 7.74 -15.68 -0.47
C GLN A 133 6.55 -16.24 0.34
N GLY A 134 6.53 -16.25 1.68
CA GLY A 134 5.77 -17.29 2.42
C GLY A 134 4.68 -16.95 3.46
N GLU A 135 4.58 -15.74 4.03
CA GLU A 135 3.53 -15.44 5.03
C GLU A 135 2.63 -14.30 4.56
N ASP A 136 1.32 -14.58 4.43
CA ASP A 136 0.31 -13.55 4.16
C ASP A 136 0.36 -12.51 5.29
N ARG A 137 0.71 -11.27 4.94
CA ARG A 137 0.77 -10.16 5.90
C ARG A 137 -0.55 -10.01 6.63
N ALA A 138 -0.48 -9.60 7.90
CA ALA A 138 -1.64 -9.44 8.78
C ALA A 138 -2.79 -8.63 8.13
N VAL A 139 -2.49 -7.60 7.34
CA VAL A 139 -3.49 -6.83 6.58
C VAL A 139 -4.20 -7.68 5.52
N ARG A 140 -3.47 -8.47 4.72
CA ARG A 140 -4.06 -9.38 3.73
C ARG A 140 -4.95 -10.42 4.39
N VAL A 141 -4.48 -11.04 5.48
CA VAL A 141 -5.26 -12.02 6.26
C VAL A 141 -6.52 -11.36 6.84
N ALA A 142 -6.40 -10.14 7.37
CA ALA A 142 -7.54 -9.38 7.88
C ALA A 142 -8.56 -9.07 6.78
N LEU A 143 -8.13 -8.60 5.60
CA LEU A 143 -9.03 -8.31 4.47
C LEU A 143 -9.73 -9.58 3.96
N ALA A 144 -9.02 -10.71 3.89
CA ALA A 144 -9.62 -11.99 3.52
C ALA A 144 -10.70 -12.43 4.53
N ALA A 145 -10.48 -12.25 5.84
CA ALA A 145 -11.49 -12.52 6.85
C ALA A 145 -12.68 -11.54 6.75
N LEU A 146 -12.40 -10.25 6.59
CA LEU A 146 -13.40 -9.18 6.51
C LEU A 146 -14.27 -9.26 5.24
N ALA A 147 -13.77 -9.82 4.15
CA ALA A 147 -14.56 -10.11 2.95
C ALA A 147 -15.74 -11.04 3.25
N THR A 148 -15.66 -11.89 4.27
CA THR A 148 -16.78 -12.74 4.70
C THR A 148 -17.78 -12.03 5.62
N CYS A 149 -17.46 -10.82 6.05
CA CYS A 149 -18.22 -10.01 7.01
C CYS A 149 -18.89 -8.78 6.36
N THR A 150 -19.13 -8.81 5.05
CA THR A 150 -19.81 -7.75 4.28
C THR A 150 -20.78 -8.37 3.27
N ALA A 151 -21.84 -7.65 2.91
CA ALA A 151 -22.73 -8.01 1.81
C ALA A 151 -22.15 -7.63 0.44
N THR A 152 -21.08 -6.83 0.38
CA THR A 152 -20.48 -6.32 -0.86
C THR A 152 -18.98 -6.66 -0.98
N PRO A 153 -18.57 -7.93 -0.91
CA PRO A 153 -17.15 -8.30 -0.95
C PRO A 153 -16.44 -7.97 -2.27
N SER A 154 -17.19 -7.91 -3.38
CA SER A 154 -16.66 -7.58 -4.71
C SER A 154 -16.61 -6.07 -4.99
N SER A 155 -17.11 -5.24 -4.07
CA SER A 155 -17.16 -3.78 -4.21
C SER A 155 -16.66 -3.14 -2.94
N GLY A 156 -15.37 -2.81 -2.91
CA GLY A 156 -14.73 -2.06 -1.84
C GLY A 156 -13.95 -0.88 -2.38
N TYR A 157 -13.41 -0.12 -1.44
CA TYR A 157 -12.62 1.07 -1.69
C TYR A 157 -11.35 1.04 -0.86
N ALA A 158 -10.27 1.54 -1.44
CA ALA A 158 -9.02 1.80 -0.74
C ALA A 158 -8.63 3.27 -0.94
N ALA A 159 -8.41 3.98 0.17
CA ALA A 159 -7.79 5.30 0.15
C ALA A 159 -6.29 5.16 0.49
N ILE A 160 -5.45 5.74 -0.36
CA ILE A 160 -3.99 5.63 -0.29
C ILE A 160 -3.40 7.03 -0.28
N TRP A 161 -2.49 7.34 0.63
CA TRP A 161 -1.93 8.68 0.73
C TRP A 161 -1.22 9.10 -0.57
N GLU A 162 -1.51 10.30 -1.08
CA GLU A 162 -0.91 10.81 -2.32
C GLU A 162 0.62 10.98 -2.18
N GLY A 163 1.09 11.32 -0.97
CA GLY A 163 2.52 11.42 -0.66
C GLY A 163 3.24 10.06 -0.65
N TRP A 164 2.51 8.96 -0.84
CA TRP A 164 3.08 7.63 -0.96
C TRP A 164 3.97 7.51 -2.21
N GLY A 165 5.07 6.77 -2.06
CA GLY A 165 6.03 6.47 -3.13
C GLY A 165 7.08 7.55 -3.43
N GLY A 166 6.94 8.78 -2.92
CA GLY A 166 7.96 9.84 -2.99
C GLY A 166 8.41 10.26 -4.41
N HIS A 167 7.79 9.72 -5.45
CA HIS A 167 8.18 9.90 -6.85
C HIS A 167 6.97 10.33 -7.67
N PRO A 168 6.95 11.58 -8.19
CA PRO A 168 5.90 12.03 -9.08
C PRO A 168 6.04 11.40 -10.49
N PRO A 169 4.94 11.34 -11.28
CA PRO A 169 3.60 11.80 -10.91
C PRO A 169 2.83 10.76 -10.08
N ALA A 170 2.02 11.24 -9.14
CA ALA A 170 1.03 10.40 -8.48
C ALA A 170 0.02 9.85 -9.50
N PRO A 171 -0.60 8.69 -9.24
CA PRO A 171 -1.62 8.12 -10.11
C PRO A 171 -2.81 9.07 -10.29
N GLU A 172 -3.44 9.01 -11.46
CA GLU A 172 -4.67 9.75 -11.72
C GLU A 172 -5.86 9.05 -11.05
N ALA A 173 -6.32 9.59 -9.92
CA ALA A 173 -7.46 9.08 -9.16
C ALA A 173 -8.19 10.23 -8.43
N PRO A 174 -9.48 10.04 -8.05
CA PRO A 174 -10.18 11.01 -7.22
C PRO A 174 -9.47 11.22 -5.88
N ARG A 175 -9.38 12.49 -5.47
CA ARG A 175 -8.83 12.87 -4.17
C ARG A 175 -9.88 12.81 -3.08
N VAL A 176 -9.44 12.39 -1.89
CA VAL A 176 -10.20 12.41 -0.64
C VAL A 176 -9.45 13.33 0.30
N ASP A 177 -10.05 14.48 0.59
CA ASP A 177 -9.41 15.60 1.29
C ASP A 177 -9.44 15.39 2.82
N ILE A 178 -8.73 14.37 3.31
CA ILE A 178 -8.45 14.22 4.74
C ILE A 178 -7.37 15.26 5.14
N PRO A 179 -7.59 16.09 6.17
CA PRO A 179 -6.60 17.08 6.58
C PRO A 179 -5.22 16.47 6.80
N HIS A 180 -4.17 17.11 6.28
CA HIS A 180 -2.76 16.67 6.33
C HIS A 180 -2.45 15.33 5.64
N ARG A 181 -3.45 14.65 5.08
CA ARG A 181 -3.36 13.31 4.52
C ARG A 181 -4.25 13.18 3.29
N GLU A 182 -3.97 14.00 2.26
CA GLU A 182 -4.68 13.90 0.99
C GLU A 182 -4.52 12.48 0.41
N MET A 183 -5.63 11.78 0.22
CA MET A 183 -5.62 10.39 -0.25
C MET A 183 -6.15 10.29 -1.68
N LEU A 184 -5.69 9.29 -2.42
CA LEU A 184 -6.20 8.86 -3.71
C LEU A 184 -7.12 7.65 -3.53
N LEU A 185 -8.28 7.66 -4.20
CA LEU A 185 -9.31 6.65 -4.04
C LEU A 185 -9.32 5.62 -5.17
N PHE A 186 -9.25 4.35 -4.79
CA PHE A 186 -9.33 3.19 -5.67
C PHE A 186 -10.50 2.30 -5.27
N THR A 187 -10.98 1.48 -6.20
CA THR A 187 -12.06 0.52 -5.99
C THR A 187 -11.72 -0.82 -6.61
N GLY A 188 -12.24 -1.89 -6.01
CA GLY A 188 -12.05 -3.27 -6.42
C GLY A 188 -12.57 -4.26 -5.37
N PRO A 189 -12.39 -5.57 -5.57
CA PRO A 189 -12.72 -6.59 -4.57
C PRO A 189 -11.89 -6.41 -3.28
N VAL A 190 -12.55 -6.54 -2.13
CA VAL A 190 -11.96 -6.26 -0.81
C VAL A 190 -10.65 -7.01 -0.56
N ASP A 191 -10.58 -8.28 -0.94
CA ASP A 191 -9.45 -9.17 -0.74
C ASP A 191 -8.24 -8.82 -1.63
N VAL A 192 -8.48 -8.13 -2.75
CA VAL A 192 -7.43 -7.65 -3.66
C VAL A 192 -6.96 -6.24 -3.29
N LEU A 193 -7.73 -5.48 -2.51
CA LEU A 193 -7.38 -4.10 -2.15
C LEU A 193 -6.11 -3.97 -1.29
N SER A 194 -5.61 -5.05 -0.68
CA SER A 194 -4.26 -5.06 -0.08
C SER A 194 -3.17 -4.70 -1.10
N ASP A 195 -3.39 -5.02 -2.38
CA ASP A 195 -2.42 -4.79 -3.46
C ASP A 195 -2.62 -3.43 -4.14
N ALA A 196 -3.62 -2.65 -3.72
CA ALA A 196 -3.99 -1.39 -4.36
C ALA A 196 -2.83 -0.38 -4.44
N PRO A 197 -1.99 -0.15 -3.39
CA PRO A 197 -0.84 0.74 -3.50
C PRO A 197 0.15 0.31 -4.58
N ALA A 198 0.56 -0.97 -4.56
CA ALA A 198 1.52 -1.49 -5.52
C ALA A 198 1.00 -1.42 -6.97
N LEU A 199 -0.26 -1.79 -7.17
CA LEU A 199 -0.91 -1.70 -8.48
C LEU A 199 -1.02 -0.25 -8.96
N ALA A 200 -1.36 0.69 -8.08
CA ALA A 200 -1.58 2.07 -8.43
C ALA A 200 -0.29 2.81 -8.86
N TRP A 201 0.84 2.66 -8.15
CA TRP A 201 2.08 3.37 -8.54
C TRP A 201 3.00 2.57 -9.45
N TYR A 202 3.00 1.24 -9.37
CA TYR A 202 3.96 0.40 -10.08
C TYR A 202 3.33 -0.46 -11.18
N GLY A 203 2.00 -0.43 -11.35
CA GLY A 203 1.29 -1.23 -12.34
C GLY A 203 1.45 -2.74 -12.13
N SER A 204 1.91 -3.15 -10.94
CA SER A 204 2.14 -4.54 -10.59
C SER A 204 2.02 -4.71 -9.09
N ALA A 205 1.55 -5.88 -8.64
CA ALA A 205 1.59 -6.26 -7.22
C ALA A 205 3.03 -6.56 -6.72
N LEU A 206 4.06 -6.22 -7.52
CA LEU A 206 5.47 -6.30 -7.14
C LEU A 206 5.83 -5.01 -6.40
N GLY A 207 5.45 -4.95 -5.13
CA GLY A 207 5.65 -3.81 -4.25
C GLY A 207 4.97 -4.11 -2.92
N TYR A 208 5.65 -3.80 -1.81
CA TYR A 208 5.29 -4.36 -0.51
C TYR A 208 4.76 -3.29 0.45
N GLN A 209 3.54 -2.78 0.27
CA GLN A 209 2.96 -1.80 1.20
C GLN A 209 1.44 -1.97 1.33
N ASP A 210 0.95 -1.76 2.55
CA ASP A 210 -0.46 -1.93 2.90
C ASP A 210 -1.28 -0.66 2.57
N PRO A 211 -2.56 -0.79 2.17
CA PRO A 211 -3.46 0.34 1.95
C PRO A 211 -3.77 1.05 3.28
N HIS A 212 -4.01 2.37 3.24
CA HIS A 212 -4.12 3.16 4.46
C HIS A 212 -5.53 3.10 5.06
N LEU A 213 -6.56 3.23 4.22
CA LEU A 213 -7.94 2.99 4.63
C LEU A 213 -8.59 2.04 3.63
N VAL A 214 -9.32 1.04 4.12
CA VAL A 214 -10.09 0.10 3.29
C VAL A 214 -11.47 -0.11 3.88
N TRP A 215 -12.51 -0.11 3.05
CA TRP A 215 -13.88 -0.41 3.45
C TRP A 215 -14.69 -1.01 2.29
N PRO A 216 -15.75 -1.80 2.57
CA PRO A 216 -16.68 -2.28 1.57
C PRO A 216 -17.73 -1.20 1.22
N GLU A 217 -18.40 -1.33 0.07
CA GLU A 217 -19.48 -0.43 -0.37
C GLU A 217 -20.58 -0.27 0.70
N ASP A 218 -20.95 -1.36 1.39
CA ASP A 218 -21.95 -1.34 2.45
C ASP A 218 -21.46 -0.77 3.79
N GLN A 219 -20.19 -0.34 3.87
CA GLN A 219 -19.55 0.27 5.05
C GLN A 219 -19.65 -0.61 6.31
N ALA A 220 -19.74 -1.93 6.16
CA ALA A 220 -19.88 -2.87 7.29
C ALA A 220 -18.68 -2.87 8.26
N TRP A 221 -17.52 -2.43 7.78
CA TRP A 221 -16.28 -2.29 8.55
C TRP A 221 -15.36 -1.27 7.87
N CYS A 222 -14.34 -0.80 8.59
CA CYS A 222 -13.27 0.03 8.07
C CYS A 222 -11.94 -0.40 8.67
N LEU A 223 -10.98 -0.75 7.83
CA LEU A 223 -9.59 -1.00 8.19
C LEU A 223 -8.80 0.30 8.04
N ALA A 224 -7.98 0.63 9.03
CA ALA A 224 -7.12 1.79 9.08
C ALA A 224 -5.68 1.37 9.44
N CYS A 225 -4.76 1.57 8.52
CA CYS A 225 -3.35 1.20 8.60
C CYS A 225 -2.49 2.44 8.29
N GLU A 226 -2.27 3.25 9.32
CA GLU A 226 -1.49 4.48 9.18
C GLU A 226 0.00 4.18 8.95
N VAL A 227 0.65 4.90 8.03
CA VAL A 227 2.03 4.62 7.61
C VAL A 227 3.06 4.88 8.70
N ASP A 228 2.72 5.77 9.63
CA ASP A 228 3.59 6.13 10.74
C ASP A 228 3.46 5.14 11.92
N GLU A 229 2.55 4.17 11.86
CA GLU A 229 2.41 3.12 12.86
C GLU A 229 3.21 1.87 12.48
N GLU A 230 4.13 1.46 13.35
CA GLU A 230 5.00 0.31 13.12
C GLU A 230 4.50 -0.97 13.80
N ILE A 231 3.60 -0.87 14.78
CA ILE A 231 3.27 -2.02 15.65
C ILE A 231 1.94 -2.67 15.29
N GLU A 232 0.90 -1.87 15.06
CA GLU A 232 -0.47 -2.36 14.86
C GLU A 232 -1.24 -1.48 13.86
N PHE A 233 -2.29 -2.06 13.28
CA PHE A 233 -3.32 -1.33 12.53
C PHE A 233 -4.70 -1.56 13.17
N THR A 234 -5.69 -0.74 12.84
CA THR A 234 -7.01 -0.77 13.45
C THR A 234 -8.08 -1.28 12.48
N VAL A 235 -9.10 -1.94 13.01
CA VAL A 235 -10.34 -2.22 12.30
C VAL A 235 -11.53 -1.82 13.16
N GLY A 236 -12.34 -0.87 12.67
CA GLY A 236 -13.69 -0.62 13.16
C GLY A 236 -14.67 -1.58 12.49
N CYS A 237 -15.42 -2.37 13.25
CA CYS A 237 -16.31 -3.41 12.70
C CYS A 237 -17.41 -3.83 13.67
N SER A 238 -18.27 -4.75 13.23
CA SER A 238 -19.25 -5.42 14.10
C SER A 238 -18.58 -6.37 15.10
N VAL A 239 -19.33 -6.78 16.14
CA VAL A 239 -18.83 -7.78 17.10
C VAL A 239 -18.48 -9.11 16.41
N ASP A 240 -19.30 -9.58 15.47
CA ASP A 240 -19.05 -10.83 14.76
C ASP A 240 -17.79 -10.76 13.88
N ALA A 241 -17.57 -9.63 13.20
CA ALA A 241 -16.36 -9.39 12.43
C ALA A 241 -15.11 -9.36 13.32
N SER A 242 -15.19 -8.76 14.51
CA SER A 242 -14.08 -8.78 15.49
C SER A 242 -13.70 -10.21 15.94
N GLN A 243 -14.69 -11.10 16.06
CA GLN A 243 -14.47 -12.51 16.38
C GLN A 243 -13.85 -13.26 15.20
N ALA A 244 -14.30 -12.97 13.97
CA ALA A 244 -13.71 -13.54 12.75
C ALA A 244 -12.23 -13.15 12.61
N LEU A 245 -11.89 -11.88 12.87
CA LEU A 245 -10.49 -11.40 12.91
C LEU A 245 -9.67 -12.14 13.97
N SER A 246 -10.20 -12.27 15.19
CA SER A 246 -9.52 -12.98 16.29
C SER A 246 -9.25 -14.46 15.97
N LYS A 247 -10.14 -15.09 15.18
CA LYS A 247 -9.96 -16.46 14.70
C LYS A 247 -8.93 -16.56 13.57
N ALA A 248 -8.90 -15.58 12.67
CA ALA A 248 -7.99 -15.53 11.54
C ALA A 248 -6.55 -15.16 11.97
N LEU A 249 -6.42 -14.35 13.01
CA LEU A 249 -5.14 -13.84 13.54
C LEU A 249 -5.03 -14.11 15.06
N PRO A 250 -4.89 -15.38 15.49
CA PRO A 250 -4.89 -15.73 16.90
C PRO A 250 -3.76 -15.05 17.67
N GLY A 251 -4.10 -14.38 18.77
CA GLY A 251 -3.12 -13.70 19.65
C GLY A 251 -2.62 -12.34 19.15
N ALA A 252 -2.95 -11.94 17.92
CA ALA A 252 -2.56 -10.64 17.36
C ALA A 252 -3.65 -9.57 17.49
N VAL A 253 -4.89 -9.95 17.83
CA VAL A 253 -6.05 -9.04 17.89
C VAL A 253 -6.36 -8.66 19.34
N ARG A 254 -6.45 -7.35 19.61
CA ARG A 254 -6.93 -6.81 20.90
C ARG A 254 -8.03 -5.78 20.69
N ARG A 255 -9.02 -5.73 21.58
CA ARG A 255 -10.11 -4.74 21.53
C ARG A 255 -9.67 -3.43 22.19
N VAL A 256 -10.13 -2.31 21.63
CA VAL A 256 -9.86 -0.95 22.12
C VAL A 256 -11.10 -0.07 22.02
N HIS A 257 -11.03 1.11 22.64
CA HIS A 257 -11.98 2.19 22.38
C HIS A 257 -11.53 3.03 21.17
N TYR A 258 -12.48 3.71 20.54
CA TYR A 258 -12.18 4.67 19.50
C TYR A 258 -11.29 5.81 20.04
N GLY A 259 -10.21 6.15 19.33
CA GLY A 259 -9.28 7.20 19.74
C GLY A 259 -8.45 6.88 20.99
N GLU A 260 -8.40 5.62 21.42
CA GLU A 260 -7.59 5.21 22.56
C GLU A 260 -6.09 5.49 22.26
N PRO A 261 -5.33 6.12 23.17
CA PRO A 261 -3.91 6.31 22.96
C PRO A 261 -3.18 4.96 22.82
N ALA A 262 -2.44 4.78 21.72
CA ALA A 262 -1.67 3.58 21.45
C ALA A 262 -0.26 3.92 20.97
N PRO A 263 0.77 3.16 21.41
CA PRO A 263 2.15 3.36 20.97
C PRO A 263 2.26 3.13 19.46
N MET A 264 3.06 3.97 18.81
CA MET A 264 3.28 3.89 17.36
C MET A 264 4.54 3.11 17.00
N TYR A 265 5.55 3.18 17.86
CA TYR A 265 6.88 2.63 17.63
C TYR A 265 7.23 1.62 18.69
N LEU A 266 8.02 0.62 18.31
CA LEU A 266 8.66 -0.25 19.28
C LEU A 266 9.59 0.60 20.16
N ASP A 267 9.59 0.36 21.47
CA ASP A 267 10.54 1.02 22.36
C ASP A 267 11.97 0.70 21.88
N PRO A 268 12.86 1.71 21.75
CA PRO A 268 14.26 1.44 21.41
C PRO A 268 14.88 0.60 22.53
N ALA A 269 15.38 -0.58 22.15
CA ALA A 269 16.06 -1.52 23.05
C ALA A 269 17.38 -0.96 23.60
#